data_AF-A0A7S2N4S9-F1
#
_entry.id   AF-A0A7S2N4S9-F1
#
_cell.length_a   1.000
_cell.length_b   1.000
_cell.length_c   1.000
_cell.angle_alpha   90.00
_cell.angle_beta   90.00
_cell.angle_gamma   90.00
#
_symmetry.space_group_name_H-M   'P 1'
#
loop_
_entity.id
_entity.type
_entity.pdbx_description
1 polymer ?
#
loop_
_entity_poly.entity_id
_entity_poly.type
_entity_poly.pdbx_seq_one_letter_code
_entity_poly.pdbx_strand_id
1 'polypeptide(L)'
;QRKMHEANDKAAEAIFDHRNAGKGDRYMDFHGLRKKEAMDILEKKMAALEGKGGEVELIPGAGHHSSGDAVLKPAVVKFLKDKGLEYEEKNAGTFIVKL
;
A
#
# COMPACT_ATOMS: atom_id res chain seq x y z
N GLN A 1 -18.48 5.35 18.99
CA GLN A 1 -17.56 4.51 18.19
C GLN A 1 -16.44 5.27 17.45
N ARG A 2 -16.10 6.54 17.77
CA ARG A 2 -15.05 7.31 17.04
C ARG A 2 -13.61 7.10 17.56
N LYS A 3 -13.42 6.81 18.85
CA LYS A 3 -12.09 6.65 19.47
C LYS A 3 -11.30 5.39 19.04
N MET A 4 -11.97 4.38 18.47
CA MET A 4 -11.28 3.17 17.99
C MET A 4 -10.69 3.34 16.59
N HIS A 5 -11.22 4.24 15.75
CA HIS A 5 -10.73 4.41 14.38
C HIS A 5 -9.35 5.09 14.38
N GLU A 6 -9.20 6.18 15.14
CA GLU A 6 -7.95 6.96 15.20
C GLU A 6 -6.78 6.21 15.86
N ALA A 7 -7.08 5.30 16.81
CA ALA A 7 -6.05 4.45 17.42
C ALA A 7 -5.54 3.41 16.42
N ASN A 8 -6.41 2.92 15.53
CA ASN A 8 -6.03 1.96 14.51
C ASN A 8 -5.18 2.63 13.41
N ASP A 9 -5.53 3.84 12.99
CA ASP A 9 -4.77 4.57 11.96
C ASP A 9 -3.31 4.82 12.42
N LYS A 10 -3.11 5.26 13.68
CA LYS A 10 -1.76 5.42 14.24
C LYS A 10 -0.99 4.11 14.36
N ALA A 11 -1.68 3.02 14.71
CA ALA A 11 -1.06 1.71 14.77
C ALA A 11 -0.67 1.22 13.37
N ALA A 12 -1.49 1.47 12.36
CA ALA A 12 -1.21 1.16 10.97
C ALA A 12 0.01 1.93 10.44
N GLU A 13 0.08 3.24 10.72
CA GLU A 13 1.25 4.05 10.37
C GLU A 13 2.51 3.54 11.08
N ALA A 14 2.44 3.17 12.36
CA ALA A 14 3.59 2.62 13.09
C ALA A 14 4.05 1.26 12.52
N ILE A 15 3.12 0.38 12.16
CA ILE A 15 3.43 -0.91 11.51
C ILE A 15 4.06 -0.66 10.13
N PHE A 16 3.50 0.26 9.36
CA PHE A 16 4.03 0.65 8.05
C PHE A 16 5.44 1.20 8.21
N ASP A 17 5.64 2.20 9.06
CA ASP A 17 6.94 2.83 9.26
C ASP A 17 7.98 1.81 9.70
N HIS A 18 7.65 0.96 10.67
CA HIS A 18 8.55 -0.09 11.13
C HIS A 18 8.94 -1.08 10.02
N ARG A 19 8.02 -1.45 9.12
CA ARG A 19 8.31 -2.37 8.00
C ARG A 19 9.08 -1.72 6.86
N ASN A 20 8.87 -0.43 6.64
CA ASN A 20 9.51 0.35 5.58
C ASN A 20 10.79 1.05 6.08
N ALA A 21 11.07 1.01 7.38
CA ALA A 21 12.26 1.54 8.00
C ALA A 21 13.52 0.95 7.34
N GLY A 22 14.36 1.82 6.80
CA GLY A 22 15.60 1.44 6.13
C GLY A 22 15.45 0.90 4.70
N LYS A 23 14.24 0.82 4.14
CA LYS A 23 14.00 0.35 2.76
C LYS A 23 13.83 1.48 1.72
N GLY A 24 13.76 2.72 2.18
CA GLY A 24 13.70 3.93 1.34
C GLY A 24 12.29 4.30 0.88
N ASP A 25 12.14 5.49 0.28
CA ASP A 25 10.84 6.07 -0.06
C ASP A 25 10.09 5.35 -1.20
N ARG A 26 10.80 4.48 -1.95
CA ARG A 26 10.28 3.74 -3.10
C ARG A 26 9.85 2.30 -2.75
N TYR A 27 9.82 1.97 -1.46
CA TYR A 27 9.35 0.67 -0.98
C TYR A 27 8.18 0.88 -0.03
N MET A 28 7.06 0.19 -0.29
CA MET A 28 5.82 0.34 0.48
C MET A 28 5.22 -1.03 0.78
N ASP A 29 5.50 -1.56 1.98
CA ASP A 29 4.90 -2.77 2.53
C ASP A 29 3.67 -2.44 3.38
N PHE A 30 2.50 -2.89 2.92
CA PHE A 30 1.20 -2.72 3.59
C PHE A 30 0.74 -4.01 4.29
N HIS A 31 1.60 -5.01 4.45
CA HIS A 31 1.25 -6.28 5.07
C HIS A 31 0.84 -6.07 6.54
N GLY A 32 -0.38 -6.52 6.87
CA GLY A 32 -0.95 -6.41 8.21
C GLY A 32 -1.79 -5.17 8.41
N LEU A 33 -1.90 -4.29 7.40
CA LEU A 33 -2.77 -3.13 7.42
C LEU A 33 -4.14 -3.45 6.86
N ARG A 34 -5.17 -2.73 7.32
CA ARG A 34 -6.51 -2.85 6.74
C ARG A 34 -6.56 -2.11 5.42
N LYS A 35 -7.48 -2.52 4.54
CA LYS A 35 -7.67 -1.91 3.22
C LYS A 35 -7.75 -0.39 3.26
N LYS A 36 -8.55 0.17 4.18
CA LYS A 36 -8.75 1.62 4.27
C LYS A 36 -7.46 2.35 4.63
N GLU A 37 -6.78 1.90 5.68
CA GLU A 37 -5.52 2.49 6.17
C GLU A 37 -4.43 2.42 5.11
N ALA A 38 -4.29 1.27 4.45
CA ALA A 38 -3.30 1.07 3.40
C ALA A 38 -3.54 2.00 2.19
N MET A 39 -4.80 2.18 1.78
CA MET A 39 -5.15 3.09 0.68
C MET A 39 -4.88 4.56 1.05
N ASP A 40 -5.21 4.97 2.28
CA ASP A 40 -4.96 6.34 2.75
C ASP A 40 -3.45 6.64 2.78
N ILE A 41 -2.62 5.70 3.24
CA ILE A 41 -1.15 5.83 3.23
C ILE A 41 -0.61 5.82 1.78
N LEU A 42 -1.11 4.91 0.95
CA LEU A 42 -0.71 4.80 -0.45
C LEU A 42 -0.96 6.11 -1.19
N GLU A 43 -2.16 6.68 -1.07
CA GLU A 43 -2.51 7.94 -1.74
C GLU A 43 -1.58 9.07 -1.34
N LYS A 44 -1.32 9.24 -0.03
CA LYS A 44 -0.39 10.25 0.48
C LYS A 44 1.03 10.07 -0.06
N LYS A 45 1.53 8.83 -0.06
CA LYS A 45 2.90 8.52 -0.52
C LYS A 45 3.03 8.68 -2.04
N MET A 46 2.04 8.21 -2.80
CA MET A 46 2.01 8.38 -4.25
C MET A 46 1.94 9.86 -4.63
N ALA A 47 1.13 10.67 -3.95
CA ALA A 47 1.11 12.12 -4.16
C ALA A 47 2.47 12.79 -3.87
N ALA A 48 3.21 12.32 -2.85
CA ALA A 48 4.54 12.83 -2.53
C ALA A 48 5.65 12.38 -3.52
N LEU A 49 5.38 11.35 -4.31
CA LEU A 49 6.26 10.83 -5.36
C LEU A 49 5.81 11.22 -6.78
N GLU A 50 4.58 11.72 -6.92
CA GLU A 50 4.00 12.20 -8.18
C GLU A 50 4.93 13.29 -8.77
N GLY A 51 5.38 13.09 -10.00
CA GLY A 51 6.33 13.98 -10.67
C GLY A 51 7.82 13.79 -10.33
N LYS A 52 8.18 12.93 -9.37
CA LYS A 52 9.60 12.54 -9.16
C LYS A 52 10.09 11.48 -10.14
N GLY A 53 9.16 10.77 -10.78
CA GLY A 53 9.43 9.69 -11.73
C GLY A 53 10.08 8.46 -11.11
N GLY A 54 10.05 7.35 -11.85
CA GLY A 54 10.77 6.12 -11.53
C GLY A 54 9.86 4.99 -11.06
N GLU A 55 10.42 4.02 -10.33
CA GLU A 55 9.71 2.80 -9.96
C GLU A 55 9.51 2.71 -8.44
N VAL A 56 8.32 2.31 -8.02
CA VAL A 56 7.94 2.10 -6.63
C VAL A 56 7.53 0.64 -6.43
N GLU A 57 8.16 -0.03 -5.49
CA GLU A 57 7.81 -1.39 -5.09
C GLU A 57 6.72 -1.35 -4.01
N LEU A 58 5.58 -1.94 -4.34
CA LEU A 58 4.34 -1.86 -3.60
C LEU A 58 3.90 -3.28 -3.23
N ILE A 59 3.83 -3.58 -1.94
CA ILE A 59 3.53 -4.91 -1.41
C ILE A 59 2.22 -4.83 -0.63
N PRO A 60 1.07 -5.03 -1.29
CA PRO A 60 -0.24 -5.09 -0.62
C PRO A 60 -0.43 -6.34 0.24
N GLY A 61 0.50 -7.29 0.23
CA GLY A 61 0.43 -8.55 0.95
C GLY A 61 -0.13 -9.69 0.09
N ALA A 62 0.39 -10.91 0.31
CA ALA A 62 0.13 -12.07 -0.55
C ALA A 62 -1.24 -12.74 -0.36
N GLY A 63 -2.11 -12.23 0.53
CA GLY A 63 -3.45 -12.81 0.77
C GLY A 63 -3.42 -14.27 1.23
N HIS A 64 -2.31 -14.75 1.79
CA HIS A 64 -2.19 -16.12 2.28
C HIS A 64 -2.87 -16.23 3.66
N HIS A 65 -3.90 -17.06 3.77
CA HIS A 65 -4.80 -17.22 4.91
C HIS A 65 -5.79 -16.09 5.16
N SER A 66 -6.94 -16.17 4.48
CA SER A 66 -8.22 -16.51 5.13
C SER A 66 -9.32 -16.48 4.08
N SER A 67 -10.35 -17.31 4.24
CA SER A 67 -11.53 -17.46 3.38
C SER A 67 -12.42 -16.21 3.27
N GLY A 68 -11.86 -15.01 3.40
CA GLY A 68 -12.52 -13.72 3.27
C GLY A 68 -11.52 -12.68 2.79
N ASP A 69 -11.70 -12.25 1.54
CA ASP A 69 -11.35 -10.91 1.07
C ASP A 69 -9.86 -10.50 1.18
N ALA A 70 -9.03 -11.01 0.26
CA ALA A 70 -7.84 -10.30 -0.18
C ALA A 70 -8.23 -9.00 -0.92
N VAL A 71 -8.82 -8.03 -0.22
CA VAL A 71 -9.43 -6.82 -0.79
C VAL A 71 -8.43 -5.71 -1.07
N LEU A 72 -7.23 -5.79 -0.50
CA LEU A 72 -6.22 -4.76 -0.69
C LEU A 72 -5.58 -4.82 -2.08
N LYS A 73 -5.17 -6.02 -2.54
CA LYS A 73 -4.65 -6.25 -3.90
C LYS A 73 -5.55 -5.64 -5.00
N PRO A 74 -6.85 -5.99 -5.11
CA PRO A 74 -7.72 -5.40 -6.12
C PRO A 74 -7.99 -3.90 -5.89
N ALA A 75 -7.95 -3.41 -4.65
CA ALA A 75 -8.12 -1.98 -4.38
C ALA A 75 -6.92 -1.15 -4.87
N VAL A 76 -5.69 -1.63 -4.65
CA VAL A 76 -4.47 -0.99 -5.17
C VAL A 76 -4.47 -1.01 -6.69
N VAL A 77 -4.73 -2.17 -7.30
CA VAL A 77 -4.81 -2.27 -8.77
C VAL A 77 -5.84 -1.31 -9.34
N LYS A 78 -7.01 -1.18 -8.71
CA LYS A 78 -8.02 -0.21 -9.13
C LYS A 78 -7.49 1.23 -9.03
N PHE A 79 -6.88 1.61 -7.92
CA PHE A 79 -6.29 2.94 -7.74
C PHE A 79 -5.24 3.27 -8.79
N LEU A 80 -4.35 2.33 -9.10
CA LEU A 80 -3.31 2.50 -10.12
C LEU A 80 -3.92 2.72 -11.51
N LYS A 81 -4.96 1.94 -11.86
CA LYS A 81 -5.71 2.11 -13.12
C LYS A 81 -6.44 3.45 -13.18
N ASP A 82 -7.11 3.86 -12.10
CA ASP A 82 -7.80 5.15 -12.00
C ASP A 82 -6.82 6.32 -12.18
N LYS A 83 -5.60 6.20 -11.64
CA LYS A 83 -4.51 7.17 -11.82
C LYS A 83 -3.82 7.10 -13.20
N GLY A 84 -4.10 6.07 -14.00
CA GLY A 84 -3.45 5.85 -15.29
C GLY A 84 -1.96 5.48 -15.16
N LEU A 85 -1.56 4.90 -14.03
CA LEU A 85 -0.17 4.52 -13.76
C LEU A 85 0.11 3.12 -14.30
N GLU A 86 1.27 2.96 -14.92
CA GLU A 86 1.75 1.64 -15.34
C GLU A 86 2.21 0.85 -14.12
N TYR A 87 1.78 -0.41 -14.04
CA TYR A 87 2.18 -1.30 -12.95
C TYR A 87 2.44 -2.71 -13.47
N GLU A 88 3.42 -3.38 -12.87
CA GLU A 88 3.81 -4.76 -13.18
C GLU A 88 3.73 -5.61 -11.91
N GLU A 89 3.08 -6.77 -12.00
CA GLU A 89 3.07 -7.73 -10.89
C GLU A 89 4.34 -8.58 -10.95
N LYS A 90 5.30 -8.30 -10.05
CA LYS A 90 6.58 -9.02 -10.00
C LYS A 90 6.43 -10.41 -9.37
N ASN A 91 5.57 -10.54 -8.36
CA ASN A 91 5.27 -11.79 -7.65
C ASN A 91 3.84 -11.76 -7.09
N ALA A 92 3.33 -12.89 -6.58
CA ALA A 92 1.95 -13.06 -6.10
C ALA A 92 1.44 -12.03 -5.06
N GLY A 93 2.33 -11.23 -4.46
CA GLY A 93 1.98 -10.14 -3.54
C GLY A 93 2.83 -8.87 -3.70
N THR A 94 3.55 -8.68 -4.81
CA THR A 94 4.43 -7.53 -5.05
C THR A 94 4.17 -6.90 -6.42
N PHE A 95 3.98 -5.59 -6.44
CA PHE A 95 3.78 -4.78 -7.63
C PHE A 95 4.90 -3.76 -7.77
N ILE A 96 5.35 -3.52 -8.99
CA ILE A 96 6.24 -2.42 -9.35
C ILE A 96 5.39 -1.40 -10.09
N VAL A 97 5.25 -0.19 -9.53
CA VAL A 97 4.49 0.90 -10.13
C VAL A 97 5.45 1.92 -10.73
N LYS A 98 5.23 2.30 -11.99
CA LYS A 98 5.97 3.37 -12.65
C LYS A 98 5.24 4.70 -12.44
N LEU A 99 5.97 5.66 -11.89
CA LEU A 99 5.56 7.04 -11.64
C LEU A 99 6.08 8.01 -12.70
#